data_AF-A0A8T3P3P0-F1
#
_entry.id   AF-A0A8T3P3P0-F1
#
_cell.length_a   1.000
_cell.length_b   1.000
_cell.length_c   1.000
_cell.angle_alpha   90.00
_cell.angle_beta   90.00
_cell.angle_gamma   90.00
#
_symmetry.space_group_name_H-M   'P 1'
#
loop_
_entity.id
_entity.type
_entity.pdbx_description
1 polymer ?
#
loop_
_entity_poly.entity_id
_entity_poly.type
_entity_poly.pdbx_seq_one_letter_code
_entity_poly.pdbx_strand_id
1 'polypeptide(L)'
;MPLPDDVSRVRSRLRGYDRDGYLPFLEKLASDDRECIRMWKALERRKVGDDDLWVTSFLGAVQHAANYPDYHYLSPRKQKNLTKKIMKAADRLISVLDENGLDCHVIYLDGKNFSGFYVAEEFNDPDGARHYAKKEVLASVLIRHLVERAEQEITSTTAPRATGNVRAIMFARALAERHEWQYHTPLLAVIATATNRLFDTSYEQGDIHKLIEP
;
A
#
# COMPACT_ATOMS: atom_id res chain seq x y z
N MET A 1 -1.06 29.16 -18.65
CA MET A 1 -1.27 29.22 -17.18
C MET A 1 -0.17 28.36 -16.57
N PRO A 2 0.69 28.87 -15.68
CA PRO A 2 1.83 28.09 -15.16
C PRO A 2 1.39 27.10 -14.08
N LEU A 3 2.21 26.06 -13.86
CA LEU A 3 2.16 25.19 -12.67
C LEU A 3 2.37 26.03 -11.39
N PRO A 4 1.87 25.58 -10.23
CA PRO A 4 2.24 26.16 -8.94
C PRO A 4 3.76 26.16 -8.74
N ASP A 5 4.29 27.22 -8.10
CA ASP A 5 5.72 27.36 -7.85
C ASP A 5 6.26 26.22 -6.97
N ASP A 6 5.46 25.78 -5.99
CA ASP A 6 5.75 24.63 -5.12
C ASP A 6 6.09 23.38 -5.93
N VAL A 7 5.30 23.09 -6.98
CA VAL A 7 5.50 21.92 -7.84
C VAL A 7 6.81 22.01 -8.61
N SER A 8 7.16 23.21 -9.08
CA SER A 8 8.43 23.46 -9.79
C SER A 8 9.65 23.35 -8.87
N ARG A 9 9.52 23.83 -7.62
CA ARG A 9 10.55 23.70 -6.58
C ARG A 9 10.79 22.23 -6.22
N VAL A 10 9.73 21.47 -5.93
CA VAL A 10 9.83 20.04 -5.63
C VAL A 10 10.43 19.27 -6.81
N ARG A 11 10.04 19.58 -8.05
CA ARG A 11 10.64 18.95 -9.24
C ARG A 11 12.15 19.18 -9.31
N SER A 12 12.59 20.41 -9.09
CA SER A 12 14.01 20.76 -9.12
C SER A 12 14.79 20.05 -8.01
N ARG A 13 14.21 19.94 -6.80
CA ARG A 13 14.77 19.20 -5.67
C ARG A 13 14.91 17.70 -5.98
N LEU A 14 13.85 17.07 -6.48
CA LEU A 14 13.85 15.63 -6.78
C LEU A 14 14.79 15.26 -7.94
N ARG A 15 15.00 16.15 -8.92
CA ARG A 15 16.02 15.93 -9.96
C ARG A 15 17.45 15.88 -9.40
N GLY A 16 17.71 16.56 -8.29
CA GLY A 16 19.00 16.49 -7.60
C GLY A 16 19.12 15.26 -6.70
N TYR A 17 18.03 14.86 -6.04
CA TYR A 17 18.00 13.72 -5.12
C TYR A 17 16.58 13.19 -4.92
N ASP A 18 16.29 11.99 -5.43
CA ASP A 18 15.00 11.30 -5.29
C ASP A 18 15.15 9.99 -4.51
N ARG A 19 15.23 10.10 -3.18
CA ARG A 19 15.36 8.94 -2.30
C ARG A 19 14.12 8.03 -2.32
N ASP A 20 12.95 8.65 -2.40
CA ASP A 20 11.68 7.97 -2.19
C ASP A 20 11.01 7.54 -3.50
N GLY A 21 11.57 7.90 -4.66
CA GLY A 21 11.06 7.47 -5.97
C GLY A 21 9.85 8.27 -6.44
N TYR A 22 9.74 9.54 -6.07
CA TYR A 22 8.63 10.42 -6.46
C TYR A 22 8.79 11.04 -7.85
N LEU A 23 10.02 11.16 -8.36
CA LEU A 23 10.30 11.86 -9.60
C LEU A 23 9.53 11.29 -10.81
N PRO A 24 9.44 9.96 -11.03
CA PRO A 24 8.71 9.42 -12.16
C PRO A 24 7.22 9.78 -12.17
N PHE A 25 6.60 9.84 -10.98
CA PHE A 25 5.21 10.27 -10.83
C PHE A 25 5.06 11.76 -11.11
N LEU A 26 5.94 12.57 -10.53
CA LEU A 26 5.90 14.01 -10.71
C LEU A 26 6.12 14.43 -12.17
N GLU A 27 7.02 13.76 -12.89
CA GLU A 27 7.27 14.05 -14.30
C GLU A 27 6.05 13.79 -15.18
N LYS A 28 5.31 12.70 -14.92
CA LYS A 28 4.04 12.42 -15.61
C LYS A 28 2.92 13.39 -15.21
N LEU A 29 2.84 13.72 -13.92
CA LEU A 29 1.72 14.48 -13.38
C LEU A 29 1.84 15.99 -13.54
N ALA A 30 3.04 16.50 -13.79
CA ALA A 30 3.29 17.93 -13.91
C ALA A 30 3.75 18.30 -15.33
N SER A 31 3.17 17.66 -16.35
CA SER A 31 3.30 18.12 -17.73
C SER A 31 2.66 19.50 -17.93
N ASP A 32 3.01 20.18 -19.03
CA ASP A 32 2.50 21.53 -19.36
C ASP A 32 1.04 21.51 -19.88
N ASP A 33 0.42 20.34 -19.89
CA ASP A 33 -0.95 20.13 -20.30
C ASP A 33 -1.93 20.83 -19.36
N ARG A 34 -2.97 21.45 -19.94
CA ARG A 34 -3.96 22.24 -19.20
C ARG A 34 -4.62 21.46 -18.06
N GLU A 35 -4.83 20.16 -18.21
CA GLU A 35 -5.44 19.29 -17.21
C GLU A 35 -4.53 19.08 -15.99
N CYS A 36 -3.25 18.74 -16.22
CA CYS A 36 -2.25 18.62 -15.16
C CYS A 36 -2.11 19.93 -14.37
N ILE A 37 -2.06 21.06 -15.06
CA ILE A 37 -1.98 22.37 -14.41
C ILE A 37 -3.23 22.66 -13.58
N ARG A 38 -4.43 22.34 -14.09
CA ARG A 38 -5.69 22.49 -13.34
C ARG A 38 -5.75 21.58 -12.12
N MET A 39 -5.27 20.34 -12.24
CA MET A 39 -5.17 19.39 -11.14
C MET A 39 -4.32 19.95 -10.00
N TRP A 40 -3.08 20.39 -10.30
CA TRP A 40 -2.19 20.96 -9.30
C TRP A 40 -2.75 22.21 -8.65
N LYS A 41 -3.42 23.09 -9.41
CA LYS A 41 -4.09 24.27 -8.84
C LYS A 41 -5.30 23.92 -7.98
N ALA A 42 -6.03 22.86 -8.32
CA ALA A 42 -7.15 22.41 -7.51
C ALA A 42 -6.69 21.86 -6.15
N LEU A 43 -5.52 21.20 -6.12
CA LEU A 43 -4.85 20.74 -4.91
C LEU A 43 -4.28 21.91 -4.11
N GLU A 44 -3.58 22.84 -4.76
CA GLU A 44 -3.00 24.03 -4.12
C GLU A 44 -4.06 24.85 -3.37
N ARG A 45 -5.26 25.04 -3.94
CA ARG A 45 -6.37 25.75 -3.27
C ARG A 45 -6.87 25.08 -1.98
N ARG A 46 -6.51 23.82 -1.76
CA ARG A 46 -6.90 22.99 -0.62
C ARG A 46 -5.70 22.56 0.21
N LYS A 47 -4.52 23.15 -0.04
CA LYS A 47 -3.33 22.83 0.73
C LYS A 47 -3.49 23.24 2.18
N VAL A 48 -2.87 22.48 3.06
CA VAL A 48 -2.77 22.80 4.48
C VAL A 48 -1.33 23.24 4.72
N GLY A 49 -1.14 24.50 5.11
CA GLY A 49 0.17 25.13 5.28
C GLY A 49 0.69 25.86 4.02
N ASP A 50 1.74 26.66 4.21
CA ASP A 50 2.32 27.52 3.16
C ASP A 50 3.57 26.94 2.49
N ASP A 51 4.05 25.77 2.93
CA ASP A 51 5.25 25.11 2.42
C ASP A 51 4.98 24.23 1.19
N ASP A 52 6.02 23.52 0.70
CA ASP A 52 5.94 22.59 -0.43
C ASP A 52 5.61 21.14 -0.03
N LEU A 53 5.35 20.86 1.25
CA LEU A 53 5.12 19.50 1.76
C LEU A 53 3.82 18.91 1.23
N TRP A 54 2.83 19.75 0.87
CA TRP A 54 1.59 19.28 0.26
C TRP A 54 1.84 18.59 -1.09
N VAL A 55 2.86 19.01 -1.85
CA VAL A 55 3.24 18.39 -3.13
C VAL A 55 3.78 16.98 -2.87
N THR A 56 4.72 16.84 -1.93
CA THR A 56 5.30 15.54 -1.57
C THR A 56 4.27 14.62 -0.92
N SER A 57 3.35 15.16 -0.11
CA SER A 57 2.25 14.41 0.49
C SER A 57 1.31 13.82 -0.58
N PHE A 58 0.96 14.62 -1.59
CA PHE A 58 0.18 14.13 -2.73
C PHE A 58 0.93 13.09 -3.56
N LEU A 59 2.24 13.29 -3.81
CA LEU A 59 3.06 12.31 -4.52
C LEU A 59 3.19 10.99 -3.76
N GLY A 60 3.30 11.04 -2.42
CA GLY A 60 3.26 9.85 -1.57
C GLY A 60 1.93 9.10 -1.68
N ALA A 61 0.80 9.82 -1.71
CA ALA A 61 -0.52 9.23 -1.93
C ALA A 61 -0.63 8.58 -3.33
N VAL A 62 -0.14 9.25 -4.37
CA VAL A 62 -0.10 8.72 -5.73
C VAL A 62 0.76 7.47 -5.81
N GLN A 63 1.95 7.48 -5.23
CA GLN A 63 2.86 6.34 -5.23
C GLN A 63 2.24 5.15 -4.50
N HIS A 64 1.64 5.38 -3.32
CA HIS A 64 0.94 4.33 -2.59
C HIS A 64 -0.21 3.74 -3.40
N ALA A 65 -1.05 4.58 -4.01
CA ALA A 65 -2.17 4.16 -4.85
C ALA A 65 -1.72 3.39 -6.11
N ALA A 66 -0.52 3.66 -6.62
CA ALA A 66 0.02 3.01 -7.81
C ALA A 66 0.66 1.64 -7.51
N ASN A 67 1.05 1.38 -6.26
CA ASN A 67 1.89 0.25 -5.87
C ASN A 67 1.16 -0.71 -4.90
N TYR A 68 -0.02 -1.20 -5.29
CA TYR A 68 -0.67 -2.25 -4.52
C TYR A 68 0.00 -3.61 -4.70
N PRO A 69 -0.03 -4.48 -3.69
CA PRO A 69 0.36 -5.89 -3.84
C PRO A 69 -0.42 -6.58 -4.97
N ASP A 70 0.22 -7.53 -5.65
CA ASP A 70 -0.33 -8.18 -6.85
C ASP A 70 -1.71 -8.84 -6.65
N TYR A 71 -2.03 -9.26 -5.42
CA TYR A 71 -3.32 -9.90 -5.12
C TYR A 71 -4.52 -8.97 -5.32
N HIS A 72 -4.34 -7.64 -5.26
CA HIS A 72 -5.39 -6.66 -5.52
C HIS A 72 -5.87 -6.69 -6.98
N TYR A 73 -5.03 -7.17 -7.89
CA TYR A 73 -5.32 -7.23 -9.32
C TYR A 73 -5.85 -8.60 -9.77
N LEU A 74 -5.98 -9.54 -8.84
CA LEU A 74 -6.53 -10.86 -9.10
C LEU A 74 -8.06 -10.82 -9.10
N SER A 75 -8.69 -11.64 -9.95
CA SER A 75 -10.14 -11.86 -9.89
C SER A 75 -10.54 -12.58 -8.60
N PRO A 76 -11.81 -12.50 -8.13
CA PRO A 76 -12.26 -13.17 -6.92
C PRO A 76 -11.92 -14.68 -6.88
N ARG A 77 -12.07 -15.35 -8.03
CA ARG A 77 -11.71 -16.77 -8.18
C ARG A 77 -10.20 -17.00 -7.98
N LYS A 78 -9.36 -16.11 -8.52
CA LYS A 78 -7.90 -16.20 -8.37
C LYS A 78 -7.45 -15.86 -6.95
N GLN A 79 -8.09 -14.89 -6.30
CA GLN A 79 -7.87 -14.57 -4.88
C GLN A 79 -8.21 -15.77 -3.99
N LYS A 80 -9.40 -16.38 -4.15
CA LYS A 80 -9.76 -17.61 -3.43
C LYS A 80 -8.77 -18.75 -3.66
N ASN A 81 -8.27 -18.91 -4.88
CA ASN A 81 -7.26 -19.91 -5.19
C ASN A 81 -5.90 -19.60 -4.54
N LEU A 82 -5.52 -18.32 -4.44
CA LEU A 82 -4.32 -17.87 -3.75
C LEU A 82 -4.40 -18.21 -2.26
N THR A 83 -5.52 -17.86 -1.59
CA THR A 83 -5.75 -18.20 -0.18
C THR A 83 -5.62 -19.70 0.05
N LYS A 84 -6.26 -20.54 -0.77
CA LYS A 84 -6.14 -22.00 -0.67
C LYS A 84 -4.70 -22.51 -0.84
N LYS A 85 -3.92 -21.89 -1.73
CA LYS A 85 -2.50 -22.24 -1.92
C LYS A 85 -1.68 -21.89 -0.69
N ILE A 86 -1.91 -20.71 -0.11
CA ILE A 86 -1.24 -20.26 1.12
C ILE A 86 -1.56 -21.21 2.27
N MET A 87 -2.85 -21.51 2.50
CA MET A 87 -3.28 -22.45 3.55
C MET A 87 -2.63 -23.83 3.37
N LYS A 88 -2.69 -24.41 2.17
CA LYS A 88 -2.08 -25.72 1.90
C LYS A 88 -0.57 -25.74 2.12
N ALA A 89 0.12 -24.65 1.76
CA ALA A 89 1.56 -24.54 1.98
C ALA A 89 1.90 -24.43 3.47
N ALA A 90 1.12 -23.64 4.21
CA ALA A 90 1.26 -23.50 5.66
C ALA A 90 0.98 -24.81 6.39
N ASP A 91 -0.13 -25.50 6.08
CA ASP A 91 -0.46 -26.80 6.68
C ASP A 91 0.64 -27.83 6.42
N ARG A 92 1.20 -27.85 5.21
CA ARG A 92 2.34 -28.73 4.88
C ARG A 92 3.58 -28.39 5.71
N LEU A 93 3.92 -27.11 5.85
CA LEU A 93 5.06 -26.68 6.66
C LEU A 93 4.87 -27.05 8.12
N ILE A 94 3.68 -26.78 8.68
CA ILE A 94 3.33 -27.12 10.05
C ILE A 94 3.44 -28.64 10.28
N SER A 95 2.90 -29.46 9.38
CA SER A 95 3.01 -30.94 9.46
C SER A 95 4.47 -31.39 9.48
N VAL A 96 5.31 -30.83 8.61
CA VAL A 96 6.74 -31.19 8.55
C VAL A 96 7.47 -30.77 9.83
N LEU A 97 7.19 -29.58 10.37
CA LEU A 97 7.80 -29.14 11.63
C LEU A 97 7.39 -30.06 12.79
N ASP A 98 6.10 -30.38 12.91
CA ASP A 98 5.56 -31.24 13.97
C ASP A 98 6.09 -32.68 13.88
N GLU A 99 6.00 -33.31 12.70
CA GLU A 99 6.46 -34.69 12.46
C GLU A 99 7.97 -34.88 12.73
N ASN A 100 8.76 -33.82 12.64
CA ASN A 100 10.20 -33.86 12.87
C ASN A 100 10.61 -33.25 14.23
N GLY A 101 9.66 -32.85 15.09
CA GLY A 101 9.95 -32.24 16.38
C GLY A 101 10.71 -30.91 16.30
N LEU A 102 10.48 -30.15 15.22
CA LEU A 102 11.11 -28.87 14.92
C LEU A 102 10.18 -27.67 15.12
N ASP A 103 8.97 -27.89 15.65
CA ASP A 103 8.06 -26.80 16.01
C ASP A 103 8.58 -26.08 17.26
N CYS A 104 9.35 -25.02 17.04
CA CYS A 104 10.02 -24.26 18.08
C CYS A 104 9.16 -23.13 18.63
N HIS A 105 9.52 -22.65 19.81
CA HIS A 105 8.89 -21.49 20.39
C HIS A 105 9.55 -20.20 19.92
N VAL A 106 8.73 -19.29 19.39
CA VAL A 106 9.13 -17.95 18.99
C VAL A 106 8.77 -16.97 20.09
N ILE A 107 9.73 -16.14 20.47
CA ILE A 107 9.55 -15.04 21.44
C ILE A 107 9.87 -13.71 20.78
N TYR A 108 9.16 -12.66 21.17
CA TYR A 108 9.53 -11.28 20.86
C TYR A 108 10.21 -10.65 22.07
N LEU A 109 11.44 -10.20 21.87
CA LEU A 109 12.21 -9.44 22.86
C LEU A 109 12.20 -7.98 22.46
N ASP A 110 11.81 -7.13 23.40
CA ASP A 110 11.77 -5.67 23.25
C ASP A 110 12.96 -5.04 23.98
N GLY A 111 14.16 -5.32 23.48
CA GLY A 111 15.41 -4.95 24.12
C GLY A 111 15.82 -3.51 23.83
N LYS A 112 16.60 -2.91 24.75
CA LYS A 112 17.13 -1.55 24.59
C LYS A 112 18.05 -1.39 23.36
N ASN A 113 18.78 -2.45 23.00
CA ASN A 113 19.75 -2.44 21.91
C ASN A 113 19.32 -3.29 20.70
N PHE A 114 18.53 -4.34 20.93
CA PHE A 114 18.02 -5.23 19.88
C PHE A 114 16.59 -5.63 20.22
N SER A 115 15.67 -5.29 19.32
CA SER A 115 14.27 -5.73 19.37
C SER A 115 14.00 -6.65 18.19
N GLY A 116 13.33 -7.77 18.42
CA GLY A 116 13.10 -8.75 17.35
C GLY A 116 12.47 -10.06 17.81
N PHE A 117 12.25 -10.94 16.83
CA PHE A 117 11.78 -12.31 17.05
C PHE A 117 12.98 -13.26 17.15
N TYR A 118 12.94 -14.15 18.12
CA TYR A 118 13.98 -15.13 18.41
C TYR A 118 13.37 -16.50 18.67
N VAL A 119 14.17 -17.55 18.47
CA VAL A 119 13.83 -18.91 18.88
C VAL A 119 14.24 -19.09 20.34
N ALA A 120 13.29 -19.45 21.21
CA ALA A 120 13.52 -19.51 22.66
C ALA A 120 14.56 -20.59 23.02
N GLU A 121 14.58 -21.68 22.25
CA GLU A 121 15.48 -22.82 22.43
C GLU A 121 16.95 -22.50 22.09
N GLU A 122 17.24 -21.38 21.41
CA GLU A 122 18.61 -20.94 21.10
C GLU A 122 19.29 -20.21 22.28
N PHE A 123 18.55 -19.90 23.34
CA PHE A 123 19.11 -19.26 24.52
C PHE A 123 19.73 -20.29 25.46
N ASN A 124 20.96 -20.02 25.91
CA ASN A 124 21.65 -20.84 26.92
C ASN A 124 20.88 -20.97 28.25
N ASP A 125 20.03 -20.00 28.54
CA ASP A 125 19.06 -20.00 29.64
C ASP A 125 17.66 -19.68 29.08
N PRO A 126 16.89 -20.72 28.68
CA PRO A 126 15.56 -20.55 28.11
C PRO A 126 14.59 -19.89 29.11
N ASP A 127 14.75 -20.14 30.41
CA ASP A 127 13.90 -19.58 31.46
C ASP A 127 14.20 -18.09 31.69
N GLY A 128 15.47 -17.70 31.59
CA GLY A 128 15.89 -16.30 31.54
C GLY A 128 15.32 -15.56 30.33
N ALA A 129 15.39 -16.16 29.13
CA ALA A 129 14.82 -15.59 27.91
C ALA A 129 13.29 -15.42 28.00
N ARG A 130 12.60 -16.39 28.60
CA ARG A 130 11.15 -16.33 28.89
C ARG A 130 10.78 -15.21 29.85
N HIS A 131 11.63 -14.89 30.83
CA HIS A 131 11.37 -13.80 31.76
C HIS A 131 11.38 -12.41 31.08
N TYR A 132 12.18 -12.24 30.03
CA TYR A 132 12.24 -11.01 29.24
C TYR A 132 11.25 -10.97 28.06
N ALA A 133 10.74 -12.13 27.64
CA ALA A 133 9.75 -12.24 26.57
C ALA A 133 8.35 -11.87 27.05
N LYS A 134 7.65 -11.02 26.27
CA LYS A 134 6.25 -10.67 26.57
C LYS A 134 5.28 -11.84 26.37
N LYS A 135 5.60 -12.74 25.44
CA LYS A 135 4.79 -13.93 25.10
C LYS A 135 5.62 -14.91 24.28
N GLU A 136 5.45 -16.19 24.58
CA GLU A 136 6.00 -17.33 23.85
C GLU A 136 4.89 -17.97 23.00
N VAL A 137 5.17 -18.24 21.72
CA VAL A 137 4.21 -18.80 20.76
C VAL A 137 4.93 -19.83 19.89
N LEU A 138 4.33 -21.00 19.70
CA LEU A 138 4.83 -22.00 18.75
C LEU A 138 4.89 -21.42 17.32
N ALA A 139 5.93 -21.76 16.57
CA ALA A 139 6.10 -21.36 15.18
C ALA A 139 4.88 -21.76 14.33
N SER A 140 4.33 -22.96 14.55
CA SER A 140 3.11 -23.42 13.88
C SER A 140 1.90 -22.52 14.14
N VAL A 141 1.71 -22.05 15.37
CA VAL A 141 0.63 -21.13 15.75
C VAL A 141 0.84 -19.76 15.12
N LEU A 142 2.08 -19.26 15.09
CA LEU A 142 2.41 -18.01 14.41
C LEU A 142 2.11 -18.10 12.90
N ILE A 143 2.49 -19.20 12.25
CA ILE A 143 2.19 -19.46 10.83
C ILE A 143 0.68 -19.43 10.59
N ARG A 144 -0.13 -20.09 11.44
CA ARG A 144 -1.60 -20.05 11.32
C ARG A 144 -2.15 -18.63 11.40
N HIS A 145 -1.71 -17.82 12.37
CA HIS A 145 -2.14 -16.42 12.47
C HIS A 145 -1.75 -15.59 11.24
N LEU A 146 -0.57 -15.83 10.66
CA LEU A 146 -0.16 -15.15 9.42
C LEU A 146 -1.06 -15.53 8.24
N VAL A 147 -1.45 -16.80 8.13
CA VAL A 147 -2.39 -17.28 7.10
C VAL A 147 -3.76 -16.66 7.28
N GLU A 148 -4.29 -16.64 8.51
CA GLU A 148 -5.59 -16.02 8.82
C GLU A 148 -5.60 -14.54 8.48
N ARG A 149 -4.53 -13.81 8.85
CA ARG A 149 -4.38 -12.40 8.46
C ARG A 149 -4.36 -12.22 6.94
N ALA A 150 -3.58 -13.04 6.23
CA ALA A 150 -3.51 -12.97 4.77
C ALA A 150 -4.87 -13.28 4.12
N GLU A 151 -5.62 -14.26 4.64
CA GLU A 151 -6.97 -14.57 4.18
C GLU A 151 -7.93 -13.39 4.40
N GLN A 152 -7.91 -12.78 5.59
CA GLN A 152 -8.73 -11.61 5.88
C GLN A 152 -8.41 -10.45 4.92
N GLU A 153 -7.13 -10.16 4.70
CA GLU A 153 -6.67 -9.08 3.82
C GLU A 153 -7.08 -9.32 2.35
N ILE A 154 -6.85 -10.53 1.84
CA ILE A 154 -7.22 -10.91 0.47
C ILE A 154 -8.75 -10.89 0.28
N THR A 155 -9.53 -11.34 1.27
CA THR A 155 -10.98 -11.50 1.15
C THR A 155 -11.75 -10.20 1.37
N SER A 156 -11.22 -9.30 2.22
CA SER A 156 -11.79 -7.97 2.47
C SER A 156 -11.57 -7.00 1.30
N THR A 157 -10.64 -7.30 0.41
CA THR A 157 -10.39 -6.47 -0.77
C THR A 157 -11.52 -6.61 -1.78
N THR A 158 -12.27 -5.53 -2.04
CA THR A 158 -13.28 -5.49 -3.10
C THR A 158 -12.61 -5.66 -4.46
N ALA A 159 -12.65 -6.88 -5.00
CA ALA A 159 -12.08 -7.17 -6.30
C ALA A 159 -12.78 -6.34 -7.39
N PRO A 160 -12.02 -5.61 -8.21
CA PRO A 160 -12.59 -4.88 -9.34
C PRO A 160 -13.23 -5.88 -10.32
N ARG A 161 -14.40 -5.51 -10.88
CA ARG A 161 -14.99 -6.28 -11.99
C ARG A 161 -13.97 -6.29 -13.12
N ALA A 162 -13.75 -7.46 -13.73
CA ALA A 162 -12.67 -7.73 -14.69
C ALA A 162 -12.78 -6.97 -16.03
N THR A 163 -13.57 -5.90 -16.09
CA THR A 163 -13.77 -5.05 -17.26
C THR A 163 -12.87 -3.82 -17.15
N GLY A 164 -11.84 -3.74 -17.98
CA GLY A 164 -10.98 -2.54 -18.11
C GLY A 164 -9.61 -2.64 -17.42
N ASN A 165 -8.93 -1.50 -17.29
CA ASN A 165 -7.60 -1.40 -16.70
C ASN A 165 -7.69 -1.48 -15.16
N VAL A 166 -7.58 -2.69 -14.64
CA VAL A 166 -7.72 -2.99 -13.21
C VAL A 166 -6.77 -2.15 -12.33
N ARG A 167 -5.55 -1.89 -12.79
CA ARG A 167 -4.58 -1.06 -12.04
C ARG A 167 -5.06 0.38 -11.93
N ALA A 168 -5.58 0.95 -13.02
CA ALA A 168 -6.14 2.30 -13.04
C ALA A 168 -7.38 2.41 -12.13
N ILE A 169 -8.24 1.39 -12.10
CA ILE A 169 -9.42 1.35 -11.22
C ILE A 169 -9.01 1.34 -9.74
N MET A 170 -8.07 0.46 -9.37
CA MET A 170 -7.57 0.39 -7.99
C MET A 170 -6.88 1.69 -7.56
N PHE A 171 -6.08 2.27 -8.46
CA PHE A 171 -5.47 3.58 -8.24
C PHE A 171 -6.52 4.67 -7.98
N ALA A 172 -7.57 4.72 -8.81
CA ALA A 172 -8.64 5.71 -8.66
C ALA A 172 -9.40 5.57 -7.33
N ARG A 173 -9.71 4.32 -6.91
CA ARG A 173 -10.36 4.02 -5.63
C ARG A 173 -9.51 4.43 -4.43
N ALA A 174 -8.23 4.08 -4.46
CA ALA A 174 -7.27 4.42 -3.41
C ALA A 174 -7.11 5.93 -3.24
N LEU A 175 -6.96 6.64 -4.36
CA LEU A 175 -6.82 8.09 -4.33
C LEU A 175 -8.13 8.77 -3.90
N ALA A 176 -9.29 8.20 -4.23
CA ALA A 176 -10.58 8.66 -3.74
C ALA A 176 -10.72 8.50 -2.23
N GLU A 177 -10.37 7.35 -1.67
CA GLU A 177 -10.36 7.11 -0.22
C GLU A 177 -9.45 8.12 0.50
N ARG A 178 -8.25 8.35 -0.03
CA ARG A 178 -7.32 9.36 0.51
C ARG A 178 -7.91 10.77 0.45
N HIS A 179 -8.52 11.15 -0.67
CA HIS A 179 -9.14 12.45 -0.82
C HIS A 179 -10.35 12.62 0.10
N GLU A 180 -11.13 11.56 0.33
CA GLU A 180 -12.23 11.59 1.30
C GLU A 180 -11.70 11.84 2.71
N TRP A 181 -10.63 11.15 3.10
CA TRP A 181 -10.00 11.35 4.41
C TRP A 181 -9.42 12.76 4.57
N GLN A 182 -8.75 13.30 3.54
CA GLN A 182 -8.02 14.56 3.63
C GLN A 182 -8.88 15.80 3.33
N TYR A 183 -9.83 15.70 2.41
CA TYR A 183 -10.62 16.82 1.88
C TYR A 183 -12.12 16.67 2.13
N HIS A 184 -12.57 15.57 2.75
CA HIS A 184 -13.99 15.26 2.99
C HIS A 184 -14.82 15.15 1.70
N THR A 185 -14.16 14.92 0.55
CA THR A 185 -14.81 14.74 -0.73
C THR A 185 -13.82 14.13 -1.74
N PRO A 186 -14.27 13.25 -2.67
CA PRO A 186 -13.38 12.74 -3.71
C PRO A 186 -13.22 13.80 -4.80
N LEU A 187 -12.01 14.30 -4.98
CA LEU A 187 -11.71 15.29 -6.04
C LEU A 187 -11.69 14.61 -7.43
N LEU A 188 -12.87 14.32 -7.99
CA LEU A 188 -13.04 13.50 -9.21
C LEU A 188 -12.19 13.98 -10.39
N ALA A 189 -12.11 15.29 -10.63
CA ALA A 189 -11.29 15.85 -11.71
C ALA A 189 -9.78 15.61 -11.49
N VAL A 190 -9.32 15.67 -10.25
CA VAL A 190 -7.92 15.37 -9.88
C VAL A 190 -7.64 13.89 -10.08
N ILE A 191 -8.55 13.03 -9.62
CA ILE A 191 -8.42 11.58 -9.75
C ILE A 191 -8.43 11.16 -11.21
N ALA A 192 -9.33 11.71 -12.05
CA ALA A 192 -9.37 11.44 -13.48
C ALA A 192 -8.05 11.83 -14.15
N THR A 193 -7.57 13.04 -13.90
CA THR A 193 -6.31 13.55 -14.50
C THR A 193 -5.13 12.67 -14.09
N ALA A 194 -5.00 12.35 -12.79
CA ALA A 194 -3.89 11.52 -12.31
C ALA A 194 -3.94 10.10 -12.88
N THR A 195 -5.12 9.47 -12.89
CA THR A 195 -5.32 8.12 -13.45
C THR A 195 -4.97 8.09 -14.93
N ASN A 196 -5.49 9.04 -15.71
CA ASN A 196 -5.24 9.12 -17.15
C ASN A 196 -3.75 9.28 -17.47
N ARG A 197 -3.04 10.11 -16.72
CA ARG A 197 -1.60 10.37 -16.94
C ARG A 197 -0.70 9.22 -16.54
N LEU A 198 -1.08 8.45 -15.52
CA LEU A 198 -0.24 7.37 -15.02
C LEU A 198 -0.46 6.05 -15.75
N PHE A 199 -1.68 5.81 -16.24
CA PHE A 199 -2.10 4.54 -16.83
C PHE A 199 -2.53 4.64 -18.30
N ASP A 200 -2.30 5.78 -18.93
CA ASP A 200 -2.63 6.05 -20.34
C ASP A 200 -4.10 5.76 -20.66
N THR A 201 -5.00 6.23 -19.80
CA THR A 201 -6.46 6.09 -19.92
C THR A 201 -7.14 7.40 -20.29
N SER A 202 -8.45 7.36 -20.56
CA SER A 202 -9.27 8.50 -20.95
C SER A 202 -10.58 8.59 -20.15
N TYR A 203 -10.50 8.44 -18.84
CA TYR A 203 -11.66 8.53 -17.95
C TYR A 203 -12.13 9.99 -17.80
N GLU A 204 -13.44 10.18 -17.87
CA GLU A 204 -14.10 11.41 -17.46
C GLU A 204 -14.47 11.36 -15.97
N GLN A 205 -14.89 12.50 -15.40
CA GLN A 205 -15.32 12.55 -13.98
C GLN A 205 -16.50 11.61 -13.70
N GLY A 206 -17.43 11.47 -14.66
CA GLY A 206 -18.55 10.54 -14.56
C GLY A 206 -18.12 9.07 -14.55
N ASP A 207 -17.03 8.73 -15.25
CA ASP A 207 -16.46 7.38 -15.20
C ASP A 207 -15.81 7.13 -13.85
N ILE A 208 -14.98 8.07 -13.36
CA ILE A 208 -14.36 7.95 -12.03
C ILE A 208 -15.41 7.78 -10.95
N HIS A 209 -16.51 8.55 -11.00
CA HIS A 209 -17.61 8.42 -10.04
C HIS A 209 -18.14 6.98 -9.99
N LYS A 210 -18.42 6.36 -11.14
CA LYS A 210 -18.86 4.95 -11.23
C LYS A 210 -17.80 3.95 -10.77
N LEU A 211 -16.51 4.28 -10.93
CA LEU A 211 -15.41 3.39 -10.52
C LEU A 211 -15.22 3.36 -9.00
N ILE A 212 -15.47 4.48 -8.32
CA ILE A 212 -15.27 4.63 -6.88
C ILE A 212 -16.50 4.26 -6.05
N GLU A 213 -17.67 4.17 -6.68
CA GLU A 213 -18.87 3.62 -6.05
C GLU A 213 -18.66 2.11 -5.71
N PRO A 214 -19.10 1.67 -4.51
CA PRO A 214 -18.93 0.30 -4.04
C PRO A 214 -19.70 -0.75 -4.85
#